data_AF-A0A317CND8-F1
#
_entry.id   AF-A0A317CND8-F1
#
_cell.length_a   1.000
_cell.length_b   1.000
_cell.length_c   1.000
_cell.angle_alpha   90.00
_cell.angle_beta   90.00
_cell.angle_gamma   90.00
#
_symmetry.space_group_name_H-M   'P 1'
#
loop_
_entity.id
_entity.type
_entity.pdbx_description
1 polymer ?
#
loop_
_entity_poly.entity_id
_entity_poly.type
_entity_poly.pdbx_seq_one_letter_code
_entity_poly.pdbx_strand_id
1 'polypeptide(L)' 'ANSQSGAKASANLYSLVETAKANGLNPYDYLKRLFEALPNAQRIEDYDALLPWNISKGE' A
#
# COMPACT_ATOMS: atom_id res chain seq x y z
N ALA A 1 1.94 -4.22 23.52
CA ALA A 1 2.03 -3.35 22.34
C ALA A 1 2.18 -1.87 22.75
N ASN A 2 3.27 -1.53 23.47
CA ASN A 2 3.47 -0.19 24.07
C ASN A 2 4.78 0.48 23.60
N SER A 3 5.16 0.29 22.33
CA SER A 3 6.33 0.98 21.75
C SER A 3 5.90 2.00 20.71
N GLN A 4 6.59 3.15 20.67
CA GLN A 4 6.37 4.19 19.67
C GLN A 4 6.50 3.62 18.24
N SER A 5 7.47 2.72 18.03
CA SER A 5 7.67 2.03 16.75
C SER A 5 6.46 1.18 16.35
N GLY A 6 5.84 0.47 17.30
CA GLY A 6 4.64 -0.32 17.03
C GLY A 6 3.44 0.54 16.68
N ALA A 7 3.22 1.63 17.42
CA ALA A 7 2.16 2.59 17.12
C ALA A 7 2.34 3.22 15.72
N LYS A 8 3.57 3.58 15.36
CA LYS A 8 3.91 4.11 14.04
C LYS A 8 3.67 3.09 12.92
N ALA A 9 4.08 1.83 13.12
CA ALA A 9 3.85 0.77 12.14
C ALA A 9 2.34 0.55 11.89
N SER A 10 1.54 0.50 12.97
CA SER A 10 0.08 0.36 12.88
C SER A 10 -0.56 1.55 12.17
N ALA A 11 -0.13 2.78 12.47
CA ALA A 11 -0.63 3.99 11.82
C ALA A 11 -0.30 4.01 10.31
N ASN A 12 0.89 3.56 9.93
CA ASN A 12 1.27 3.43 8.51
C ASN A 12 0.38 2.43 7.79
N LEU A 13 0.17 1.24 8.36
CA LEU A 13 -0.70 0.21 7.77
C LEU A 13 -2.14 0.72 7.62
N TYR A 14 -2.67 1.40 8.65
CA TYR A 14 -4.00 2.01 8.60
C TYR A 14 -4.09 3.06 7.49
N SER A 15 -3.07 3.90 7.35
CA SER A 15 -3.02 4.93 6.30
C SER A 15 -3.05 4.33 4.90
N LEU A 16 -2.34 3.21 4.66
CA LEU A 16 -2.39 2.50 3.38
C LEU A 16 -3.78 1.91 3.09
N VAL A 17 -4.43 1.35 4.11
CA VAL A 17 -5.80 0.81 3.98
C VAL A 17 -6.80 1.91 3.60
N GLU A 18 -6.77 3.04 4.31
CA GLU A 18 -7.67 4.17 4.02
C GLU A 18 -7.37 4.79 2.66
N THR A 19 -6.09 4.83 2.26
CA THR A 19 -5.67 5.28 0.93
C THR A 19 -6.25 4.38 -0.17
N ALA A 20 -6.21 3.06 -0.01
CA ALA A 20 -6.82 2.13 -0.96
C ALA A 20 -8.33 2.35 -1.08
N LYS A 21 -9.03 2.47 0.06
CA LYS A 21 -10.48 2.76 0.08
C LYS A 21 -10.82 4.09 -0.60
N ALA A 22 -10.05 5.14 -0.33
CA ALA A 22 -10.25 6.47 -0.92
C ALA A 22 -10.11 6.47 -2.45
N ASN A 23 -9.32 5.54 -3.00
CA ASN A 23 -9.17 5.33 -4.45
C ASN A 23 -10.12 4.25 -5.00
N GLY A 24 -11.07 3.76 -4.18
CA GLY A 24 -12.05 2.75 -4.58
C GLY A 24 -11.46 1.36 -4.81
N LEU A 25 -10.25 1.08 -4.31
CA LEU A 25 -9.62 -0.23 -4.38
C LEU A 25 -10.04 -1.12 -3.22
N ASN A 26 -10.05 -2.44 -3.44
CA ASN A 26 -10.10 -3.39 -2.35
C ASN A 26 -8.79 -3.32 -1.55
N PRO A 27 -8.81 -3.02 -0.23
CA PRO A 27 -7.59 -2.85 0.54
C PRO A 27 -6.73 -4.12 0.62
N TYR A 28 -7.34 -5.30 0.65
CA TYR A 28 -6.61 -6.56 0.68
C TYR A 28 -5.84 -6.78 -0.62
N ASP A 29 -6.50 -6.63 -1.76
CA ASP A 29 -5.88 -6.84 -3.07
C ASP A 29 -4.75 -5.82 -3.32
N TYR A 30 -4.99 -4.55 -2.95
CA TYR A 30 -3.97 -3.50 -3.04
C TYR A 30 -2.74 -3.82 -2.18
N LEU A 31 -2.93 -4.15 -0.90
CA LEU A 31 -1.82 -4.46 -0.01
C LEU A 31 -1.08 -5.73 -0.42
N LYS A 32 -1.79 -6.76 -0.90
CA LYS A 32 -1.17 -7.97 -1.43
C LYS A 32 -0.25 -7.63 -2.60
N ARG A 33 -0.75 -6.90 -3.60
CA ARG A 33 0.05 -6.49 -4.76
C ARG A 33 1.23 -5.62 -4.35
N LEU A 34 1.00 -4.68 -3.44
CA LEU A 34 2.01 -3.76 -2.91
C LEU A 34 3.16 -4.55 -2.28
N PHE A 35 2.87 -5.50 -1.37
CA PHE A 35 3.91 -6.27 -0.68
C PHE A 35 4.59 -7.33 -1.55
N GLU A 36 3.94 -7.83 -2.59
CA GLU A 36 4.57 -8.72 -3.58
C GLU A 36 5.57 -7.96 -4.48
N ALA A 37 5.25 -6.71 -4.84
CA ALA A 37 6.05 -5.94 -5.78
C ALA A 37 7.11 -5.06 -5.13
N LEU A 38 6.87 -4.52 -3.92
CA LEU A 38 7.80 -3.60 -3.23
C LEU A 38 9.24 -4.12 -3.11
N PRO A 39 9.48 -5.40 -2.73
CA PRO A 39 10.83 -5.93 -2.61
C PRO A 39 11.62 -5.95 -3.92
N ASN A 40 10.91 -5.88 -5.06
CA ASN A 40 11.49 -5.93 -6.41
C ASN A 40 11.63 -4.54 -7.05
N ALA A 41 11.08 -3.49 -6.43
CA ALA A 41 11.16 -2.13 -6.95
C ALA A 41 12.59 -1.59 -6.79
N GLN A 42 13.18 -1.09 -7.89
CA GLN A 42 14.55 -0.58 -7.91
C GLN A 42 14.62 0.89 -8.37
N ARG A 43 13.63 1.34 -9.13
CA ARG A 43 13.57 2.68 -9.67
C ARG A 43 12.32 3.42 -9.21
N ILE A 44 12.34 4.74 -9.34
CA ILE A 44 11.20 5.59 -8.95
C ILE A 44 9.92 5.19 -9.68
N GLU A 45 10.03 4.79 -10.95
CA GLU A 45 8.89 4.37 -11.76
C GLU A 45 8.24 3.08 -11.24
N ASP A 46 9.03 2.19 -10.63
CA ASP A 46 8.50 0.96 -10.01
C ASP A 46 7.65 1.29 -8.79
N TYR A 47 8.06 2.28 -7.99
CA TYR A 47 7.27 2.74 -6.84
C TYR A 47 6.03 3.50 -7.28
N ASP A 48 6.14 4.35 -8.30
CA ASP A 48 5.01 5.09 -8.86
C ASP A 48 3.94 4.14 -9.39
N ALA A 49 4.33 3.04 -10.05
CA ALA A 49 3.40 2.02 -10.52
C ALA A 49 2.60 1.34 -9.40
N LEU A 50 3.08 1.39 -8.15
CA LEU A 50 2.41 0.82 -6.98
C LEU A 50 1.44 1.78 -6.30
N LEU A 51 1.36 3.03 -6.76
CA LEU A 51 0.41 4.01 -6.23
C LEU A 51 -1.03 3.62 -6.57
N PRO A 52 -1.99 3.92 -5.68
CA PRO A 52 -3.36 3.40 -5.76
C PRO A 52 -4.15 3.93 -6.97
N TRP A 53 -3.72 5.03 -7.59
CA TRP A 53 -4.31 5.54 -8.84
C TRP A 53 -3.71 4.93 -10.12
N ASN A 54 -2.56 4.23 -9.99
CA ASN A 54 -1.90 3.54 -11.10
C ASN A 54 -2.23 2.04 -11.15
N ILE A 55 -2.72 1.48 -10.04
CA ILE A 55 -3.26 0.13 -9.99
C ILE A 55 -4.70 0.20 -10.50
N SER A 56 -4.93 -0.23 -11.75
CA SER A 56 -6.29 -0.31 -12.28
C SER A 56 -7.12 -1.21 -11.37
N LYS A 57 -8.37 -0.83 -11.10
CA LYS A 57 -9.38 -1.79 -10.63
C LYS A 57 -9.28 -2.99 -11.56
N GLY A 58 -8.92 -4.16 -11.02
CA GLY A 58 -9.07 -5.39 -11.76
C GLY A 58 -10.49 -5.44 -12.30
N GLU A 59 -10.61 -5.79 -13.58
CA GLU A 59 -11.88 -6.20 -14.18
C GLU A 59 -12.55 -7.29 -13.35
#